data_AF-A0AAV4CR93-F1
#
_entry.id   AF-A0AAV4CR93-F1
#
_cell.length_a   1.000
_cell.length_b   1.000
_cell.length_c   1.000
_cell.angle_alpha   90.00
_cell.angle_beta   90.00
_cell.angle_gamma   90.00
#
_symmetry.space_group_name_H-M   'P 1'
#
loop_
_entity.id
_entity.type
_entity.pdbx_description
1 polymer ?
#
loop_
_entity_poly.entity_id
_entity_poly.type
_entity_poly.pdbx_seq_one_letter_code
_entity_poly.pdbx_strand_id
1 'polypeptide(L)'
;MRRRPPQSHFQHQPPPPEHTPFELRVKELDDIKTVVLKHMGRLNALKLQYMDWFERRRQTFVDAVKLIQITLPQLVPQKTNTLREFRKAHEVASRLPKRGLPVENCASVMGEYLVFWDRLLELHKTGQELYARVVEYISKISAMREPHILDTVHDLQSTLNTQTNESFDFTTVHNERDNLFTYKVAQHDHQYHGLLAYPPYLLKMACTLCFWCNKMHLERE
;
A
#
# COMPACT_ATOMS: atom_id res chain seq x y z
N MET A 1 -61.81 15.20 -51.07
CA MET A 1 -61.29 15.32 -49.68
C MET A 1 -59.77 15.35 -49.72
N ARG A 2 -59.13 16.51 -49.49
CA ARG A 2 -57.66 16.66 -49.45
C ARG A 2 -57.17 16.43 -48.01
N ARG A 3 -56.33 15.42 -47.79
CA ARG A 3 -55.67 15.14 -46.50
C ARG A 3 -54.51 16.13 -46.29
N ARG A 4 -54.47 16.82 -45.14
CA ARG A 4 -53.31 17.62 -44.70
C ARG A 4 -52.18 16.69 -44.25
N PRO A 5 -50.91 17.02 -44.49
CA PRO A 5 -49.78 16.26 -43.94
C PRO A 5 -49.60 16.56 -42.45
N PRO A 6 -49.06 15.62 -41.66
CA PRO A 6 -48.82 15.82 -40.24
C PRO A 6 -47.67 16.82 -40.02
N GLN A 7 -47.88 17.78 -39.12
CA GLN A 7 -46.83 18.68 -38.66
C GLN A 7 -45.84 17.89 -37.79
N SER A 8 -44.57 17.93 -38.17
CA SER A 8 -43.46 17.42 -37.35
C SER A 8 -43.25 18.33 -36.15
N HIS A 9 -43.68 17.90 -34.97
CA HIS A 9 -43.23 18.49 -33.70
C HIS A 9 -41.76 18.10 -33.47
N PHE A 10 -40.84 18.90 -34.01
CA PHE A 10 -39.48 18.94 -33.49
C PHE A 10 -39.54 19.58 -32.10
N GLN A 11 -39.61 18.74 -31.07
CA GLN A 11 -39.30 19.19 -29.72
C GLN A 11 -37.83 19.59 -29.70
N HIS A 12 -37.57 20.89 -29.58
CA HIS A 12 -36.25 21.37 -29.20
C HIS A 12 -35.92 20.78 -27.82
N GLN A 13 -35.11 19.72 -27.79
CA GLN A 13 -34.44 19.33 -26.56
C GLN A 13 -33.60 20.54 -26.12
N PRO A 14 -33.78 21.05 -24.89
CA PRO A 14 -32.88 22.07 -24.38
C PRO A 14 -31.44 21.53 -24.42
N PRO A 15 -30.44 22.39 -24.72
CA PRO A 15 -29.05 21.98 -24.63
C PRO A 15 -28.79 21.42 -23.22
N PRO A 16 -27.92 20.41 -23.08
CA PRO A 16 -27.59 19.86 -21.78
C PRO A 16 -27.14 21.00 -20.85
N PRO A 17 -27.56 20.99 -19.57
CA PRO A 17 -27.21 22.07 -18.65
C PRO A 17 -25.69 22.22 -18.56
N GLU A 18 -25.19 23.42 -18.82
CA GLU A 18 -23.78 23.75 -18.67
C GLU A 18 -23.45 23.72 -17.17
N HIS A 19 -22.49 22.87 -16.79
CA HIS A 19 -22.04 22.78 -15.41
C HIS A 19 -21.38 24.08 -14.95
N THR A 20 -21.70 24.51 -13.72
CA THR A 20 -20.99 25.65 -13.12
C THR A 20 -19.51 25.30 -12.87
N PRO A 21 -18.59 26.28 -12.81
CA PRO A 21 -17.19 26.02 -12.45
C PRO A 21 -17.03 25.23 -11.15
N PHE A 22 -17.88 25.50 -10.16
CA PHE A 22 -17.94 24.75 -8.91
C PHE A 22 -18.35 23.28 -9.12
N GLU A 23 -19.41 23.02 -9.90
CA GLU A 23 -19.84 21.66 -10.23
C GLU A 23 -18.76 20.86 -10.97
N LEU A 24 -18.00 21.52 -11.86
CA LEU A 24 -16.86 20.89 -12.54
C LEU A 24 -15.77 20.48 -11.54
N ARG A 25 -15.49 21.29 -10.51
CA ARG A 25 -14.52 20.96 -9.46
C ARG A 25 -15.03 19.84 -8.55
N VAL A 26 -16.29 19.86 -8.16
CA VAL A 26 -16.91 18.77 -7.40
C VAL A 26 -16.81 17.46 -8.17
N LYS A 27 -17.09 17.47 -9.47
CA LYS A 27 -16.96 16.30 -10.35
C LYS A 27 -15.51 15.79 -10.44
N GLU A 28 -14.54 16.68 -10.62
CA GLU A 28 -13.11 16.33 -10.63
C GLU A 28 -12.67 15.69 -9.30
N LEU A 29 -13.16 16.21 -8.16
CA LEU A 29 -12.92 15.62 -6.85
C LEU A 29 -13.54 14.22 -6.72
N ASP A 30 -14.76 14.02 -7.19
CA ASP A 30 -15.43 12.72 -7.15
C ASP A 30 -14.71 11.68 -8.04
N ASP A 31 -14.17 12.10 -9.19
CA ASP A 31 -13.33 11.26 -10.04
C ASP A 31 -12.04 10.86 -9.31
N ILE A 32 -11.36 11.81 -8.65
CA ILE A 32 -10.16 11.53 -7.83
C ILE A 32 -10.48 10.55 -6.71
N LYS A 33 -11.58 10.77 -5.97
CA LYS A 33 -12.04 9.89 -4.89
C LYS A 33 -12.33 8.48 -5.38
N THR A 34 -12.93 8.34 -6.55
CA THR A 34 -13.20 7.04 -7.17
C THR A 34 -11.90 6.27 -7.41
N VAL A 35 -10.87 6.94 -7.92
CA VAL A 35 -9.55 6.31 -8.14
C VAL A 35 -8.86 5.98 -6.82
N VAL A 36 -8.94 6.88 -5.82
CA VAL A 36 -8.41 6.65 -4.46
C VAL A 36 -9.07 5.43 -3.81
N LEU A 37 -10.40 5.30 -3.89
CA LEU A 37 -11.13 4.14 -3.35
C LEU A 37 -10.73 2.84 -4.04
N LYS A 38 -10.57 2.86 -5.37
CA LYS A 38 -10.08 1.70 -6.13
C LYS A 38 -8.68 1.29 -5.68
N HIS A 39 -7.79 2.26 -5.45
CA HIS A 39 -6.44 1.99 -4.96
C HIS A 39 -6.43 1.44 -3.53
N MET A 40 -7.25 2.01 -2.63
CA MET A 40 -7.48 1.49 -1.28
C MET A 40 -7.96 0.04 -1.29
N GLY A 41 -8.84 -0.33 -2.24
CA GLY A 41 -9.26 -1.71 -2.46
C GLY A 41 -8.08 -2.65 -2.79
N ARG A 42 -7.13 -2.21 -3.63
CA ARG A 42 -5.93 -2.98 -3.96
C ARG A 42 -5.00 -3.16 -2.76
N LEU A 43 -4.79 -2.11 -1.97
CA LEU A 43 -4.01 -2.15 -0.73
C LEU A 43 -4.60 -3.14 0.29
N ASN A 44 -5.92 -3.06 0.50
CA ASN A 44 -6.62 -4.00 1.39
C ASN A 44 -6.56 -5.45 0.88
N ALA A 45 -6.66 -5.67 -0.43
CA ALA A 45 -6.49 -7.00 -1.00
C ALA A 45 -5.10 -7.58 -0.74
N LEU A 46 -4.04 -6.77 -0.88
CA LEU A 46 -2.67 -7.20 -0.55
C LEU A 46 -2.53 -7.49 0.95
N LYS A 47 -3.11 -6.65 1.81
CA LYS A 47 -3.14 -6.87 3.27
C LYS A 47 -3.81 -8.20 3.63
N LEU A 48 -4.97 -8.51 3.03
CA LEU A 48 -5.67 -9.78 3.29
C LEU A 48 -4.84 -10.99 2.82
N GLN A 49 -4.22 -10.90 1.64
CA GLN A 49 -3.33 -11.95 1.14
C GLN A 49 -2.12 -12.16 2.05
N TYR A 50 -1.54 -11.07 2.58
CA TYR A 50 -0.45 -11.17 3.55
C TYR A 50 -0.91 -11.82 4.86
N MET A 51 -2.08 -11.44 5.38
CA MET A 51 -2.61 -12.04 6.61
C MET A 51 -2.88 -13.54 6.46
N ASP A 52 -3.45 -13.98 5.33
CA ASP A 52 -3.66 -15.40 5.05
C ASP A 52 -2.32 -16.15 4.94
N TRP A 53 -1.34 -15.56 4.24
CA TRP A 53 0.01 -16.11 4.18
C TRP A 53 0.65 -16.21 5.56
N PHE A 54 0.58 -15.16 6.38
CA PHE A 54 1.14 -15.12 7.73
C PHE A 54 0.55 -16.21 8.63
N GLU A 55 -0.77 -16.41 8.59
CA GLU A 55 -1.41 -17.47 9.38
C GLU A 55 -0.91 -18.87 9.01
N ARG A 56 -0.65 -19.12 7.72
CA ARG A 56 -0.27 -20.45 7.20
C ARG A 56 1.23 -20.70 7.18
N ARG A 57 2.05 -19.66 6.99
CA ARG A 57 3.46 -19.78 6.60
C ARG A 57 4.45 -19.15 7.58
N ARG A 58 4.01 -18.35 8.57
CA ARG A 58 4.93 -17.61 9.47
C ARG A 58 6.02 -18.48 10.08
N GLN A 59 5.69 -19.68 10.56
CA GLN A 59 6.65 -20.54 11.25
C GLN A 59 7.69 -21.08 10.27
N THR A 60 7.23 -21.65 9.14
CA THR A 60 8.10 -22.14 8.08
C THR A 60 9.02 -21.03 7.54
N PHE A 61 8.50 -19.80 7.43
CA PHE A 61 9.29 -18.65 7.06
C PHE A 61 10.38 -18.31 8.09
N VAL A 62 10.01 -18.18 9.36
CA VAL A 62 10.97 -17.89 10.44
C VAL A 62 12.04 -18.97 10.54
N ASP A 63 11.66 -20.24 10.45
CA ASP A 63 12.59 -21.36 10.50
C ASP A 63 13.55 -21.38 9.29
N ALA A 64 13.07 -20.99 8.10
CA ALA A 64 13.93 -20.84 6.93
C ALA A 64 15.00 -19.75 7.11
N VAL A 65 14.61 -18.60 7.70
CA VAL A 65 15.55 -17.50 7.99
C VAL A 65 16.58 -17.94 9.03
N LYS A 66 16.14 -18.55 10.14
CA LYS A 66 17.04 -19.11 11.17
C LYS A 66 18.02 -20.11 10.59
N LEU A 67 17.52 -21.04 9.76
CA LEU A 67 18.36 -22.10 9.20
C LEU A 67 19.49 -21.51 8.35
N ILE A 68 19.22 -20.48 7.55
CA ILE A 68 20.24 -19.77 6.78
C ILE A 68 21.24 -19.07 7.71
N GLN A 69 20.77 -18.38 8.76
CA GLN A 69 21.62 -17.69 9.73
C GLN A 69 22.53 -18.65 10.51
N ILE A 70 22.04 -19.85 10.83
CA ILE A 70 22.81 -20.90 11.53
C ILE A 70 23.80 -21.57 10.58
N THR A 71 23.39 -21.82 9.33
CA THR A 71 24.22 -22.53 8.35
C THR A 71 25.37 -21.64 7.85
N LEU A 72 25.12 -20.34 7.68
CA LEU A 72 26.06 -19.38 7.07
C LEU A 72 26.22 -18.09 7.90
N PRO A 73 26.61 -18.18 9.18
CA PRO A 73 26.62 -17.03 10.09
C PRO A 73 27.60 -15.92 9.67
N GLN A 74 28.64 -16.27 8.92
CA GLN A 74 29.62 -15.32 8.38
C GLN A 74 29.07 -14.48 7.21
N LEU A 75 28.04 -14.98 6.52
CA LEU A 75 27.45 -14.33 5.34
C LEU A 75 26.09 -13.72 5.64
N VAL A 76 25.36 -14.32 6.60
CA VAL A 76 24.03 -13.87 6.99
C VAL A 76 24.03 -13.59 8.49
N PRO A 77 24.06 -12.30 8.90
CA PRO A 77 24.04 -11.91 10.29
C PRO A 77 22.79 -12.44 11.02
N GLN A 78 22.94 -12.75 12.31
CA GLN A 78 21.83 -13.21 13.14
C GLN A 78 20.75 -12.14 13.34
N LYS A 79 21.13 -10.87 13.28
CA LYS A 79 20.19 -9.74 13.30
C LYS A 79 19.96 -9.26 11.89
N THR A 80 18.69 -9.19 11.51
CA THR A 80 18.26 -8.64 10.23
C THR A 80 17.23 -7.58 10.59
N ASN A 81 17.64 -6.33 10.52
CA ASN A 81 16.84 -5.18 10.98
C ASN A 81 16.31 -4.35 9.81
N THR A 82 16.90 -4.55 8.64
CA THR A 82 16.53 -3.85 7.41
C THR A 82 16.17 -4.85 6.32
N LEU A 83 15.36 -4.40 5.37
CA LEU A 83 15.00 -5.25 4.25
C LEU A 83 16.17 -5.46 3.28
N ARG A 84 17.09 -4.49 3.20
CA ARG A 84 18.36 -4.63 2.48
C ARG A 84 19.16 -5.84 2.97
N GLU A 85 19.28 -6.01 4.29
CA GLU A 85 19.96 -7.16 4.89
C GLU A 85 19.22 -8.46 4.59
N PHE A 86 17.88 -8.45 4.70
CA PHE A 86 17.06 -9.60 4.36
C PHE A 86 17.20 -10.03 2.89
N ARG A 87 17.22 -9.07 1.96
CA ARG A 87 17.41 -9.34 0.52
C ARG A 87 18.78 -9.94 0.24
N LYS A 88 19.84 -9.48 0.93
CA LYS A 88 21.18 -10.10 0.87
C LYS A 88 21.16 -11.54 1.40
N ALA A 89 20.47 -11.79 2.50
CA ALA A 89 20.31 -13.14 3.05
C ALA A 89 19.61 -14.08 2.05
N HIS A 90 18.54 -13.60 1.43
CA HIS A 90 17.84 -14.32 0.35
C HIS A 90 18.75 -14.57 -0.86
N GLU A 91 19.55 -13.59 -1.28
CA GLU A 91 20.50 -13.74 -2.38
C GLU A 91 21.54 -14.82 -2.09
N VAL A 92 22.11 -14.83 -0.87
CA VAL A 92 23.01 -15.90 -0.42
C VAL A 92 22.31 -17.25 -0.46
N ALA A 93 21.10 -17.36 0.10
CA ALA A 93 20.31 -18.59 0.09
C ALA A 93 20.07 -19.11 -1.34
N SER A 94 19.76 -18.20 -2.28
CA SER A 94 19.45 -18.54 -3.68
C SER A 94 20.64 -19.10 -4.47
N ARG A 95 21.87 -18.82 -4.01
CA ARG A 95 23.12 -19.25 -4.65
C ARG A 95 23.66 -20.57 -4.10
N LEU A 96 23.01 -21.16 -3.10
CA LEU A 96 23.50 -22.39 -2.51
C LEU A 96 23.39 -23.56 -3.50
N PRO A 97 24.41 -24.44 -3.54
CA PRO A 97 24.39 -25.61 -4.41
C PRO A 97 23.30 -26.58 -3.96
N LYS A 98 22.57 -27.16 -4.93
CA LYS A 98 21.53 -28.15 -4.69
C LYS A 98 22.14 -29.54 -4.48
N ARG A 99 22.30 -29.94 -3.22
CA ARG A 99 22.86 -31.19 -2.72
C ARG A 99 21.86 -32.01 -1.87
N GLY A 100 20.59 -31.63 -1.82
CA GLY A 100 19.55 -32.30 -1.02
C GLY A 100 19.52 -31.87 0.46
N LEU A 101 20.13 -30.74 0.81
CA LEU A 101 20.13 -30.19 2.16
C LEU A 101 18.86 -29.37 2.45
N PRO A 102 18.37 -29.35 3.71
CA PRO A 102 17.17 -28.57 4.08
C PRO A 102 17.25 -27.07 3.75
N VAL A 103 18.46 -26.52 3.72
CA VAL A 103 18.74 -25.10 3.45
C VAL A 103 18.39 -24.68 2.01
N GLU A 104 18.26 -25.62 1.08
CA GLU A 104 17.97 -25.36 -0.33
C GLU A 104 16.56 -24.81 -0.57
N ASN A 105 15.63 -25.18 0.30
CA ASN A 105 14.26 -24.67 0.23
C ASN A 105 14.11 -23.28 0.87
N CYS A 106 15.09 -22.81 1.64
CA CYS A 106 14.99 -21.53 2.34
C CYS A 106 14.82 -20.36 1.38
N ALA A 107 15.54 -20.35 0.25
CA ALA A 107 15.43 -19.29 -0.74
C ALA A 107 13.99 -19.15 -1.27
N SER A 108 13.34 -20.27 -1.58
CA SER A 108 11.95 -20.27 -2.06
C SER A 108 11.00 -19.70 -1.01
N VAL A 109 11.13 -20.13 0.25
CA VAL A 109 10.25 -19.69 1.35
C VAL A 109 10.47 -18.21 1.67
N MET A 110 11.73 -17.76 1.72
CA MET A 110 12.08 -16.34 1.90
C MET A 110 11.58 -15.49 0.73
N GLY A 111 11.60 -16.03 -0.50
CA GLY A 111 11.09 -15.39 -1.70
C GLY A 111 9.60 -15.10 -1.64
N GLU A 112 8.79 -15.94 -0.99
CA GLU A 112 7.35 -15.68 -0.80
C GLU A 112 7.10 -14.33 -0.09
N TYR A 113 7.93 -14.00 0.91
CA TYR A 113 7.85 -12.72 1.60
C TYR A 113 8.22 -11.55 0.66
N LEU A 114 9.27 -11.70 -0.15
CA LEU A 114 9.70 -10.67 -1.10
C LEU A 114 8.63 -10.35 -2.15
N VAL A 115 7.78 -11.31 -2.53
CA VAL A 115 6.62 -11.05 -3.40
C VAL A 115 5.67 -10.02 -2.80
N PHE A 116 5.42 -10.07 -1.48
CA PHE A 116 4.58 -9.07 -0.81
C PHE A 116 5.25 -7.70 -0.80
N TRP A 117 6.56 -7.67 -0.58
CA TRP A 117 7.32 -6.42 -0.62
C TRP A 117 7.29 -5.77 -2.00
N ASP A 118 7.61 -6.52 -3.06
CA ASP A 118 7.66 -5.98 -4.41
C ASP A 118 6.28 -5.45 -4.84
N ARG A 119 5.20 -6.18 -4.51
CA ARG A 119 3.82 -5.71 -4.76
C ARG A 119 3.45 -4.48 -3.94
N LEU A 120 3.98 -4.36 -2.71
CA LEU A 120 3.80 -3.16 -1.90
C LEU A 120 4.47 -1.96 -2.56
N LEU A 121 5.69 -2.12 -3.07
CA LEU A 121 6.40 -1.05 -3.79
C LEU A 121 5.65 -0.60 -5.06
N GLU A 122 5.09 -1.53 -5.83
CA GLU A 122 4.26 -1.22 -6.99
C GLU A 122 3.02 -0.41 -6.61
N LEU A 123 2.35 -0.81 -5.53
CA LEU A 123 1.20 -0.07 -5.01
C LEU A 123 1.62 1.29 -4.45
N HIS A 124 2.75 1.37 -3.76
CA HIS A 124 3.27 2.64 -3.24
C HIS A 124 3.55 3.63 -4.36
N LYS A 125 4.19 3.19 -5.46
CA LYS A 125 4.39 4.01 -6.66
C LYS A 125 3.07 4.50 -7.24
N THR A 126 2.07 3.61 -7.36
CA THR A 126 0.72 4.03 -7.78
C THR A 126 0.13 5.07 -6.83
N GLY A 127 0.31 4.89 -5.51
CA GLY A 127 -0.14 5.83 -4.49
C GLY A 127 0.52 7.20 -4.60
N GLN A 128 1.82 7.27 -4.93
CA GLN A 128 2.53 8.52 -5.19
C GLN A 128 1.95 9.28 -6.39
N GLU A 129 1.60 8.58 -7.46
CA GLU A 129 0.94 9.17 -8.63
C GLU A 129 -0.45 9.75 -8.27
N LEU A 130 -1.20 9.05 -7.41
CA LEU A 130 -2.50 9.55 -6.93
C LEU A 130 -2.36 10.74 -6.00
N TYR A 131 -1.40 10.71 -5.09
CA TYR A 131 -1.07 11.84 -4.23
C TYR A 131 -0.70 13.07 -5.06
N ALA A 132 0.11 12.92 -6.11
CA ALA A 132 0.44 14.03 -7.01
C ALA A 132 -0.81 14.65 -7.66
N ARG A 133 -1.77 13.82 -8.10
CA ARG A 133 -3.06 14.29 -8.64
C ARG A 133 -3.90 15.03 -7.60
N VAL A 134 -3.92 14.54 -6.36
CA VAL A 134 -4.62 15.20 -5.24
C VAL A 134 -4.01 16.59 -4.98
N VAL A 135 -2.68 16.68 -4.90
CA VAL A 135 -1.99 17.96 -4.70
C VAL A 135 -2.24 18.92 -5.87
N GLU A 136 -2.16 18.42 -7.10
CA GLU A 136 -2.46 19.22 -8.30
C GLU A 136 -3.89 19.76 -8.28
N TYR A 137 -4.86 18.92 -7.91
CA TYR A 137 -6.26 19.34 -7.77
C TYR A 137 -6.42 20.43 -6.71
N ILE A 138 -5.81 20.25 -5.53
CA ILE A 138 -5.94 21.21 -4.43
C ILE A 138 -5.31 22.56 -4.80
N SER A 139 -4.26 22.58 -5.62
CA SER A 139 -3.67 23.84 -6.09
C SER A 139 -4.61 24.68 -6.96
N LYS A 140 -5.70 24.08 -7.49
CA LYS A 140 -6.68 24.73 -8.38
C LYS A 140 -7.95 25.22 -7.68
N ILE A 141 -8.09 24.99 -6.37
CA ILE A 141 -9.30 25.34 -5.61
C ILE A 141 -9.02 26.48 -4.64
N SER A 142 -10.02 27.34 -4.45
CA SER A 142 -9.97 28.54 -3.63
C SER A 142 -10.02 28.22 -2.13
N ALA A 143 -10.86 27.27 -1.71
CA ALA A 143 -10.98 26.85 -0.31
C ALA A 143 -11.40 25.38 -0.16
N MET A 144 -10.74 24.68 0.77
CA MET A 144 -11.19 23.38 1.27
C MET A 144 -11.92 23.56 2.59
N ARG A 145 -12.98 22.77 2.80
CA ARG A 145 -13.73 22.78 4.06
C ARG A 145 -12.87 22.42 5.28
N GLU A 146 -11.90 21.55 5.09
CA GLU A 146 -11.05 21.01 6.16
C GLU A 146 -9.57 21.02 5.72
N PRO A 147 -8.87 22.17 5.81
CA PRO A 147 -7.51 22.31 5.30
C PRO A 147 -6.50 21.39 6.00
N HIS A 148 -6.72 21.07 7.28
CA HIS A 148 -5.88 20.16 8.07
C HIS A 148 -5.79 18.73 7.50
N ILE A 149 -6.75 18.31 6.66
CA ILE A 149 -6.71 17.01 5.99
C ILE A 149 -5.51 16.96 5.03
N LEU A 150 -5.21 18.07 4.35
CA LEU A 150 -4.07 18.13 3.44
C LEU A 150 -2.74 18.01 4.19
N ASP A 151 -2.58 18.72 5.30
CA ASP A 151 -1.39 18.61 6.16
C ASP A 151 -1.19 17.17 6.61
N THR A 152 -2.27 16.52 7.06
CA THR A 152 -2.26 15.10 7.44
C THR A 152 -1.85 14.20 6.28
N VAL A 153 -2.34 14.45 5.07
CA VAL A 153 -1.98 13.69 3.86
C VAL A 153 -0.51 13.92 3.49
N HIS A 154 0.01 15.14 3.59
CA HIS A 154 1.42 15.45 3.35
C HIS A 154 2.33 14.72 4.34
N ASP A 155 2.01 14.79 5.63
CA ASP A 155 2.78 14.13 6.69
C ASP A 155 2.79 12.60 6.53
N LEU A 156 1.62 12.01 6.26
CA LEU A 156 1.51 10.57 5.99
C LEU A 156 2.29 10.17 4.74
N GLN A 157 2.23 10.94 3.65
CA GLN A 157 2.96 10.64 2.43
C GLN A 157 4.48 10.72 2.65
N SER A 158 4.95 11.75 3.35
CA SER A 158 6.37 11.95 3.66
C SER A 158 6.90 10.82 4.54
N THR A 159 6.12 10.44 5.56
CA THR A 159 6.45 9.33 6.46
C THR A 159 6.48 8.02 5.69
N LEU A 160 5.47 7.72 4.88
CA LEU A 160 5.41 6.51 4.07
C LEU A 160 6.59 6.40 3.11
N ASN A 161 6.96 7.50 2.43
CA ASN A 161 8.12 7.52 1.52
C ASN A 161 9.43 7.20 2.26
N THR A 162 9.62 7.78 3.44
CA THR A 162 10.82 7.57 4.26
C THR A 162 10.90 6.12 4.74
N GLN A 163 9.78 5.59 5.22
CA GLN A 163 9.71 4.27 5.82
C GLN A 163 9.61 3.13 4.82
N THR A 164 9.27 3.39 3.55
CA THR A 164 9.29 2.38 2.48
C THR A 164 10.72 2.11 1.95
N ASN A 165 11.73 2.80 2.47
CA ASN A 165 13.12 2.58 2.12
C ASN A 165 13.64 1.23 2.63
N GLU A 166 14.35 0.47 1.80
CA GLU A 166 14.93 -0.84 2.21
C GLU A 166 15.95 -0.75 3.36
N SER A 167 16.50 0.43 3.63
CA SER A 167 17.40 0.70 4.76
C SER A 167 16.68 1.13 6.03
N PHE A 168 15.35 1.25 6.02
CA PHE A 168 14.59 1.54 7.20
C PHE A 168 14.77 0.42 8.24
N ASP A 169 15.08 0.83 9.46
CA ASP A 169 15.19 -0.08 10.59
C ASP A 169 13.79 -0.43 11.09
N PHE A 170 13.29 -1.58 10.64
CA PHE A 170 11.97 -2.05 11.03
C PHE A 170 11.92 -2.49 12.50
N THR A 171 13.03 -2.40 13.26
CA THR A 171 13.02 -2.67 14.71
C THR A 171 12.16 -1.69 15.51
N THR A 172 11.93 -0.52 14.93
CA THR A 172 11.15 0.56 15.54
C THR A 172 9.63 0.37 15.41
N VAL A 173 9.19 -0.56 14.56
CA VAL A 173 7.77 -0.80 14.23
C VAL A 173 7.04 -1.64 15.28
N HIS A 174 7.76 -2.27 16.23
CA HIS A 174 7.27 -3.38 17.05
C HIS A 174 6.21 -3.05 18.10
N ASN A 175 5.82 -1.79 18.27
CA ASN A 175 5.00 -1.33 19.40
C ASN A 175 3.69 -0.64 19.01
N GLU A 176 3.26 -0.71 17.75
CA GLU A 176 1.93 -0.22 17.41
C GLU A 176 0.84 -1.20 17.84
N ARG A 177 -0.26 -0.67 18.41
CA ARG A 177 -1.46 -1.40 18.87
C ARG A 177 -2.11 -2.30 17.81
N ASP A 178 -1.68 -2.23 16.55
CA ASP A 178 -2.19 -3.04 15.44
C ASP A 178 -1.25 -4.19 15.04
N ASN A 179 -0.05 -4.26 15.63
CA ASN A 179 0.86 -5.40 15.48
C ASN A 179 0.54 -6.53 16.48
N LEU A 180 -0.64 -6.52 17.12
CA LEU A 180 -1.03 -7.58 18.07
C LEU A 180 -1.04 -8.97 17.43
N PHE A 181 -1.23 -9.06 16.10
CA PHE A 181 -1.15 -10.34 15.39
C PHE A 181 0.26 -10.95 15.46
N THR A 182 1.31 -10.16 15.65
CA THR A 182 2.68 -10.66 15.80
C THR A 182 2.90 -11.32 17.16
N TYR A 183 2.02 -11.16 18.16
CA TYR A 183 2.07 -11.98 19.39
C TYR A 183 1.82 -13.47 19.16
N LYS A 184 1.37 -13.87 17.96
CA LYS A 184 1.31 -15.27 17.53
C LYS A 184 2.67 -15.87 17.19
N VAL A 185 3.72 -15.06 17.13
CA VAL A 185 5.11 -15.52 16.98
C VAL A 185 5.63 -15.89 18.37
N ALA A 186 6.39 -16.99 18.44
CA ALA A 186 6.87 -17.49 19.72
C ALA A 186 7.85 -16.50 20.39
N GLN A 187 7.92 -16.52 21.72
CA GLN A 187 8.77 -15.59 22.49
C GLN A 187 10.25 -15.60 22.08
N HIS A 188 10.77 -16.78 21.71
CA HIS A 188 12.15 -16.93 21.26
C HIS A 188 12.39 -16.38 19.84
N ASP A 189 11.33 -16.03 19.10
CA ASP A 189 11.36 -15.55 17.72
C ASP A 189 11.03 -14.06 17.58
N HIS A 190 10.92 -13.35 18.72
CA HIS A 190 10.58 -11.93 18.75
C HIS A 190 11.52 -11.05 17.92
N GLN A 191 12.76 -11.47 17.68
CA GLN A 191 13.69 -10.75 16.80
C GLN A 191 13.21 -10.63 15.35
N TYR A 192 12.30 -11.49 14.89
CA TYR A 192 11.73 -11.44 13.54
C TYR A 192 10.41 -10.66 13.47
N HIS A 193 9.90 -10.14 14.59
CA HIS A 193 8.65 -9.37 14.62
C HIS A 193 8.69 -8.18 13.68
N GLY A 194 9.80 -7.47 13.63
CA GLY A 194 9.99 -6.35 12.71
C GLY A 194 9.75 -6.70 11.27
N LEU A 195 10.47 -7.71 10.81
CA LEU A 195 10.38 -8.23 9.46
C LEU A 195 8.92 -8.62 9.14
N LEU A 196 8.25 -9.33 10.05
CA LEU A 196 6.87 -9.77 9.86
C LEU A 196 5.82 -8.65 9.99
N ALA A 197 6.09 -7.60 10.75
CA ALA A 197 5.19 -6.46 10.95
C ALA A 197 5.33 -5.40 9.85
N TYR A 198 6.47 -5.37 9.16
CA TYR A 198 6.84 -4.26 8.31
C TYR A 198 5.91 -4.05 7.10
N PRO A 199 5.53 -5.06 6.30
CA PRO A 199 4.57 -4.85 5.21
C PRO A 199 3.18 -4.45 5.72
N PRO A 200 2.57 -5.10 6.74
CA PRO A 200 1.30 -4.65 7.30
C PRO A 200 1.31 -3.22 7.84
N TYR A 201 2.42 -2.80 8.45
CA TYR A 201 2.62 -1.45 8.95
C TYR A 201 2.53 -0.41 7.84
N LEU A 202 3.29 -0.59 6.75
CA LEU A 202 3.25 0.31 5.60
C LEU A 202 1.89 0.28 4.88
N LEU A 203 1.28 -0.90 4.75
CA LEU A 203 -0.05 -1.04 4.15
C LEU A 203 -1.13 -0.29 4.93
N LYS A 204 -1.06 -0.33 6.27
CA LYS A 204 -1.96 0.45 7.14
C LYS A 204 -1.80 1.94 6.85
N MET A 205 -0.57 2.44 6.84
CA MET A 205 -0.29 3.85 6.57
C MET A 205 -0.81 4.29 5.20
N ALA A 206 -0.57 3.48 4.16
CA ALA A 206 -1.08 3.72 2.81
C ALA A 206 -2.62 3.73 2.74
N CYS A 207 -3.30 2.82 3.45
CA CYS A 207 -4.76 2.82 3.56
C CYS A 207 -5.28 4.07 4.29
N THR A 208 -4.62 4.49 5.38
CA THR A 208 -4.99 5.71 6.12
C THR A 208 -4.85 6.95 5.25
N LEU A 209 -3.80 7.03 4.44
CA LEU A 209 -3.63 8.12 3.46
C LEU A 209 -4.80 8.16 2.47
N CYS A 210 -5.16 7.00 1.90
CA CYS A 210 -6.31 6.93 0.98
C CYS A 210 -7.62 7.33 1.66
N PHE A 211 -7.81 6.93 2.93
CA PHE A 211 -8.98 7.33 3.71
C PHE A 211 -9.09 8.85 3.83
N TRP A 212 -8.00 9.54 4.17
CA TRP A 212 -7.98 11.00 4.28
C TRP A 212 -8.22 11.70 2.95
N CYS A 213 -7.59 11.23 1.87
CA CYS A 213 -7.87 11.75 0.52
C CYS A 213 -9.37 11.61 0.16
N ASN A 214 -10.01 10.51 0.54
CA ASN A 214 -11.44 10.29 0.30
C ASN A 214 -12.35 11.20 1.16
N LYS A 215 -11.86 11.71 2.30
CA LYS A 215 -12.58 12.62 3.20
C LYS A 215 -12.49 14.09 2.81
N MET A 216 -11.76 14.44 1.75
CA MET A 216 -11.67 15.83 1.30
C MET A 216 -13.01 16.35 0.79
N HIS A 217 -13.37 17.59 1.15
CA HIS A 217 -14.59 18.26 0.69
C HIS A 217 -14.31 19.73 0.34
N LEU A 218 -14.97 20.22 -0.70
CA LEU A 218 -14.93 21.64 -1.06
C LEU A 218 -15.80 22.46 -0.10
N GLU A 219 -15.34 23.67 0.20
CA GLU A 219 -16.21 24.69 0.80
C GLU A 219 -17.11 25.26 -0.30
N ARG A 220 -18.39 25.52 0.03
CA ARG A 220 -19.33 26.10 -0.93
C ARG A 220 -19.01 27.58 -1.07
N GLU A 221 -18.83 28.05 -2.30
CA GLU A 221 -18.70 29.49 -2.63
C GLU A 221 -19.97 30.28 -2.27
#